data_AF-F2RF88-F1
#
_entry.id   AF-F2RF88-F1
#
_cell.length_a   1.000
_cell.length_b   1.000
_cell.length_c   1.000
_cell.angle_alpha   90.00
_cell.angle_beta   90.00
_cell.angle_gamma   90.00
#
_symmetry.space_group_name_H-M   'P 1'
#
loop_
_entity.id
_entity.type
_entity.pdbx_description
1 polymer ?
#
loop_
_entity_poly.entity_id
_entity_poly.type
_entity_poly.pdbx_seq_one_letter_code
_entity_poly.pdbx_strand_id
1 'polypeptide(L)'
;MPTPRILLWSGLVAAAGGAVLCVLGWYGISGERFAERQLPYLASCTVPGAALIVAGAVLLVAACALPVRPPQPRRPAASEEEPPAPSAAGPFVRVPAGTLAHRSDCPLVAGRPEAVEVGDAVLDPCPVCEPWPP
;
A
#
# COMPACT_ATOMS: atom_id res chain seq x y z
N MET A 1 -5.56 18.32 2.59
CA MET A 1 -4.86 17.45 3.56
C MET A 1 -3.39 17.82 3.53
N PRO A 2 -2.78 18.32 4.62
CA PRO A 2 -1.34 18.57 4.66
C PRO A 2 -0.58 17.26 4.36
N THR A 3 0.49 17.33 3.56
CA THR A 3 1.34 16.18 3.25
C THR A 3 2.06 15.71 4.51
N PRO A 4 2.36 14.40 4.67
CA PRO A 4 3.04 13.87 5.86
C PRO A 4 4.40 14.55 6.11
N ARG A 5 5.08 14.98 5.04
CA ARG A 5 6.32 15.77 5.12
C ARG A 5 6.11 17.14 5.78
N ILE A 6 4.99 17.82 5.49
CA ILE A 6 4.68 19.11 6.13
C ILE A 6 4.46 18.89 7.62
N LEU A 7 3.65 17.90 8.00
CA LEU A 7 3.40 17.60 9.42
C LEU A 7 4.68 17.24 10.18
N LEU A 8 5.57 16.44 9.56
CA LEU A 8 6.86 16.08 10.13
C LEU A 8 7.74 17.32 10.38
N TRP A 9 7.95 18.14 9.36
CA TRP A 9 8.79 19.34 9.48
C TRP A 9 8.20 20.36 10.44
N SER A 10 6.88 20.60 10.38
CA SER A 10 6.18 21.46 11.34
C SER A 10 6.35 20.96 12.77
N GLY A 11 6.22 19.65 13.00
CA GLY A 11 6.40 19.03 14.31
C GLY A 11 7.82 19.18 14.85
N LEU A 12 8.84 18.92 14.01
CA LEU A 12 10.26 19.10 14.38
C LEU A 12 10.58 20.56 14.72
N VAL A 13 10.14 21.50 13.89
CA VAL A 13 10.39 22.94 14.12
C VAL A 13 9.70 23.43 15.39
N ALA A 14 8.44 23.03 15.62
CA ALA A 14 7.72 23.39 16.84
C ALA A 14 8.40 22.82 18.10
N ALA A 15 8.78 21.54 18.08
CA ALA A 15 9.45 20.90 19.21
C ALA A 15 10.83 21.53 19.50
N ALA A 16 11.63 21.77 18.47
CA ALA A 16 12.94 22.42 18.62
C ALA A 16 12.81 23.86 19.12
N GLY A 17 11.90 24.65 18.54
CA GLY A 17 11.61 26.01 18.99
C GLY A 17 11.13 26.06 20.44
N GLY A 18 10.25 25.13 20.83
CA GLY A 18 9.80 24.99 22.22
C GLY A 18 10.94 24.63 23.18
N ALA A 19 11.84 23.72 22.80
CA ALA A 19 13.01 23.37 23.58
C ALA A 19 13.95 24.57 23.78
N VAL A 20 14.19 25.36 22.73
CA VAL A 20 14.98 26.60 22.81
C VAL A 20 14.33 27.59 23.79
N LEU A 21 13.01 27.79 23.70
CA LEU A 21 12.30 28.67 24.64
C LEU A 21 12.41 28.18 26.09
N CYS A 22 12.30 26.88 26.35
CA CYS A 22 12.49 26.33 27.68
C CYS A 22 13.91 26.56 28.21
N VAL A 23 14.94 26.42 27.37
CA VAL A 23 16.34 26.70 27.75
C VAL A 23 16.53 28.18 28.06
N LEU A 24 15.98 29.08 27.25
CA LEU A 24 16.03 30.53 27.49
C LEU A 24 15.29 30.92 28.77
N GLY A 25 14.11 30.33 29.02
CA GLY A 25 13.35 30.51 30.24
C GLY A 25 14.11 30.06 31.49
N TRP A 26 14.72 28.87 31.42
CA TRP A 26 15.60 28.34 32.48
C TRP A 26 16.77 29.27 32.77
N TYR A 27 17.44 29.75 31.72
CA TYR A 27 18.56 30.68 31.85
C TYR A 27 18.14 32.00 32.52
N GLY A 28 16.99 32.56 32.13
CA GLY A 28 16.45 33.78 32.74
C GLY A 28 16.08 33.61 34.21
N ILE A 29 15.41 32.52 34.57
CA ILE A 29 15.05 32.19 35.97
C ILE A 29 16.30 32.00 36.83
N SER A 30 17.33 31.34 36.30
CA SER A 30 18.58 31.08 37.03
C SER A 30 19.36 32.35 37.36
N GLY A 31 19.19 33.41 36.56
CA GLY A 31 19.79 34.72 36.81
C GLY A 31 19.05 35.56 37.86
N GLU A 32 17.83 35.19 38.24
CA GLU A 32 16.99 36.00 39.11
C GLU A 32 16.88 35.49 40.55
N ARG A 33 17.04 36.44 41.48
CA ARG A 33 17.13 36.16 42.93
C ARG A 33 15.78 36.21 43.62
N PHE A 34 14.83 36.91 43.04
CA PHE A 34 13.51 37.14 43.60
C PHE A 34 12.47 36.35 42.82
N ALA A 35 11.71 35.49 43.51
CA ALA A 35 10.69 34.64 42.89
C ALA A 35 9.63 35.44 42.12
N GLU A 36 9.27 36.63 42.62
CA GLU A 36 8.38 37.58 41.94
C GLU A 36 8.88 38.01 40.55
N ARG A 37 10.21 38.08 40.34
CA ARG A 37 10.83 38.38 39.05
C ARG A 37 10.98 37.14 38.16
N GLN A 38 10.75 35.94 38.68
CA GLN A 38 10.79 34.69 37.91
C GLN A 38 9.48 34.45 37.14
N LEU A 39 8.34 34.94 37.66
CA LEU A 39 7.02 34.77 37.04
C LEU A 39 6.95 35.22 35.56
N PRO A 40 7.53 36.38 35.17
CA PRO A 40 7.55 36.80 33.77
C PRO A 40 8.27 35.83 32.83
N TYR A 41 9.35 35.17 33.25
CA TYR A 41 10.09 34.20 32.42
C TYR A 41 9.34 32.89 32.27
N LEU A 42 8.64 32.44 33.31
CA LEU A 42 7.76 31.28 33.23
C LEU A 42 6.63 31.53 32.23
N ALA A 43 5.98 32.69 32.32
CA ALA A 43 4.87 33.06 31.45
C ALA A 43 5.29 33.27 29.99
N SER A 44 6.44 33.90 29.74
CA SER A 44 6.87 34.28 28.39
C SER A 44 7.69 33.21 27.65
N CYS A 45 8.41 32.34 28.36
CA CYS A 45 9.29 31.35 27.73
C CYS A 45 8.88 29.91 28.06
N THR A 46 8.75 29.57 29.33
CA THR A 46 8.63 28.15 29.74
C THR A 46 7.27 27.55 29.42
N VAL A 47 6.17 28.24 29.76
CA VAL A 47 4.80 27.80 29.44
C VAL A 47 4.58 27.68 27.92
N PRO A 48 4.85 28.72 27.11
CA PRO A 48 4.68 28.60 25.66
C PRO A 48 5.67 27.61 25.04
N GLY A 49 6.90 27.50 25.57
CA GLY A 49 7.88 26.50 25.14
C GLY A 49 7.38 25.07 25.36
N ALA A 50 6.85 24.77 26.55
CA ALA A 50 6.24 23.47 26.85
C ALA A 50 5.03 23.19 25.95
N ALA A 51 4.17 24.19 25.71
CA ALA A 51 3.03 24.05 24.81
C ALA A 51 3.48 23.72 23.37
N LEU A 52 4.54 24.37 22.86
CA LEU A 52 5.10 24.07 21.55
C LEU A 52 5.72 22.67 21.46
N ILE A 53 6.38 22.20 22.52
CA ILE A 53 6.90 20.82 22.59
C ILE A 53 5.75 19.82 22.49
N VAL A 54 4.67 20.01 23.25
CA VAL A 54 3.49 19.13 23.21
C VAL A 54 2.84 19.16 21.83
N ALA A 55 2.60 20.35 21.28
CA ALA A 55 2.02 20.48 19.93
C ALA A 55 2.91 19.83 18.86
N GLY A 56 4.23 20.03 18.94
CA GLY A 56 5.21 19.41 18.05
C GLY A 56 5.18 17.88 18.13
N ALA A 57 5.14 17.32 19.34
CA ALA A 57 5.01 15.88 19.56
C ALA A 57 3.72 15.31 18.94
N VAL A 58 2.59 15.99 19.12
CA VAL A 58 1.31 15.61 18.50
C VAL A 58 1.41 15.60 16.97
N LEU A 59 2.04 16.62 16.38
CA LEU A 59 2.24 16.70 14.92
C LEU A 59 3.17 15.58 14.41
N LEU A 60 4.23 15.25 15.15
CA LEU A 60 5.13 14.14 14.82
C LEU A 60 4.40 12.80 14.87
N VAL A 61 3.60 12.56 15.91
CA VAL A 61 2.77 11.36 16.03
C VAL A 61 1.77 11.29 14.88
N ALA A 62 1.09 12.40 14.55
CA ALA A 62 0.18 12.46 13.42
C ALA A 62 0.89 12.17 12.08
N ALA A 63 2.10 12.71 11.87
CA ALA A 63 2.89 12.45 10.66
C ALA A 63 3.23 10.96 10.48
N CYS A 64 3.45 10.23 11.59
CA CYS A 64 3.75 8.79 11.56
C CYS A 64 2.49 7.91 11.52
N ALA A 65 1.39 8.34 12.16
CA ALA A 65 0.18 7.53 12.32
C ALA A 65 -0.81 7.67 11.17
N LEU A 66 -0.73 8.73 10.36
CA LEU A 66 -1.62 8.90 9.22
C LEU A 66 -1.31 7.85 8.14
N PRO A 67 -2.26 6.95 7.81
CA PRO A 67 -2.04 5.93 6.81
C PRO A 67 -1.85 6.62 5.46
N VAL A 68 -0.63 6.54 4.90
CA VAL A 68 -0.41 6.82 3.50
C VAL A 68 -1.09 5.70 2.73
N ARG A 69 -2.34 5.91 2.30
CA ARG A 69 -2.99 4.97 1.39
C ARG A 69 -2.10 4.93 0.14
N PRO A 70 -1.43 3.79 -0.16
CA PRO A 70 -0.66 3.72 -1.38
C PRO A 70 -1.61 4.04 -2.53
N PRO A 71 -1.15 4.78 -3.57
CA PRO A 71 -1.95 4.95 -4.77
C PRO A 71 -2.37 3.54 -5.19
N GLN A 72 -3.68 3.26 -5.13
CA GLN A 72 -4.16 1.99 -5.64
C GLN A 72 -3.68 1.94 -7.09
N PRO A 73 -2.98 0.88 -7.51
CA PRO A 73 -2.68 0.73 -8.92
C PRO A 73 -4.01 0.91 -9.62
N ARG A 74 -4.09 1.93 -10.49
CA ARG A 74 -5.27 2.19 -11.29
C ARG A 74 -5.50 0.91 -12.05
N ARG A 75 -6.40 0.05 -11.54
CA ARG A 75 -6.90 -1.09 -12.29
C ARG A 75 -7.44 -0.43 -13.56
N PRO A 76 -6.85 -0.71 -14.73
CA PRO A 76 -7.45 -0.23 -15.97
C PRO A 76 -8.92 -0.61 -15.87
N ALA A 77 -9.81 0.35 -16.14
CA ALA A 77 -11.24 0.09 -16.17
C ALA A 77 -11.38 -1.20 -16.98
N ALA A 78 -11.76 -2.28 -16.29
CA ALA A 78 -12.07 -3.52 -16.96
C ALA A 78 -13.25 -3.12 -17.83
N SER A 79 -13.00 -3.02 -19.14
CA SER A 79 -14.07 -3.26 -20.10
C SER A 79 -14.77 -4.52 -19.60
N GLU A 80 -16.08 -4.42 -19.38
CA GLU A 80 -16.95 -5.55 -19.03
C GLU A 80 -16.94 -6.54 -20.19
N GLU A 81 -15.86 -7.30 -20.29
CA GLU A 81 -15.70 -8.55 -21.00
C GLU A 81 -14.76 -9.35 -20.12
N GLU A 82 -15.34 -9.84 -19.02
CA GLU A 82 -14.78 -10.96 -18.30
C GLU A 82 -14.70 -12.12 -19.31
N PRO A 83 -13.51 -12.53 -19.77
CA PRO A 83 -13.44 -13.73 -20.58
C PRO A 83 -14.01 -14.85 -19.70
N PRO A 84 -14.94 -15.68 -20.21
CA PRO A 84 -15.47 -16.76 -19.42
C PRO A 84 -14.31 -17.53 -18.83
N ALA A 85 -14.33 -17.76 -17.51
CA ALA A 85 -13.38 -18.63 -16.84
C ALA A 85 -13.17 -19.86 -17.73
N PRO A 86 -11.92 -20.29 -18.03
CA PRO A 86 -11.65 -21.34 -19.00
C PRO A 86 -12.35 -22.61 -18.54
N SER A 87 -13.55 -22.81 -19.08
CA SER A 87 -14.49 -23.81 -18.62
C SER A 87 -13.91 -25.15 -19.02
N ALA A 88 -13.38 -25.87 -18.04
CA ALA A 88 -12.92 -27.24 -18.15
C ALA A 88 -14.08 -28.23 -18.37
N ALA A 89 -15.19 -27.80 -18.97
CA ALA A 89 -16.45 -28.54 -19.04
C ALA A 89 -16.77 -29.10 -20.44
N GLY A 90 -15.92 -28.87 -21.43
CA GLY A 90 -16.08 -29.44 -22.77
C GLY A 90 -15.41 -30.82 -22.90
N PRO A 91 -15.88 -31.70 -23.81
CA PRO A 91 -15.22 -32.97 -24.11
C PRO A 91 -13.79 -32.73 -24.63
N PHE A 92 -12.88 -33.65 -24.31
CA PHE A 92 -11.51 -33.59 -24.83
C PHE A 92 -11.50 -33.85 -26.34
N VAL A 93 -10.66 -33.08 -27.03
CA VAL A 93 -10.55 -33.10 -28.49
C VAL A 93 -9.13 -33.48 -28.94
N ARG A 94 -9.03 -34.00 -30.15
CA ARG A 94 -7.78 -34.33 -30.82
C ARG A 94 -7.80 -33.79 -32.26
N VAL A 95 -6.64 -33.43 -32.78
CA VAL A 95 -6.47 -33.14 -34.20
C VAL A 95 -6.21 -34.47 -34.94
N PRO A 96 -6.86 -34.75 -36.10
CA PRO A 96 -6.55 -35.90 -36.93
C PRO A 96 -5.05 -35.98 -37.24
N ALA A 97 -4.45 -37.17 -37.08
CA ALA A 97 -3.00 -37.44 -37.11
C ALA A 97 -2.16 -36.94 -35.92
N GLY A 98 -2.76 -36.26 -34.93
CA GLY A 98 -2.10 -35.90 -33.67
C GLY A 98 -2.12 -37.05 -32.66
N THR A 99 -1.13 -37.06 -31.75
CA THR A 99 -0.99 -38.06 -30.68
C THR A 99 -1.40 -37.53 -29.29
N LEU A 100 -1.89 -36.29 -29.21
CA LEU A 100 -2.19 -35.60 -27.96
C LEU A 100 -3.69 -35.35 -27.79
N ALA A 101 -4.16 -35.45 -26.56
CA ALA A 101 -5.48 -35.01 -26.13
C ALA A 101 -5.41 -33.56 -25.64
N HIS A 102 -6.34 -32.74 -26.10
CA HIS A 102 -6.43 -31.31 -25.79
C HIS A 102 -7.76 -31.00 -25.12
N ARG A 103 -7.77 -29.96 -24.28
CA ARG A 103 -9.03 -29.33 -23.89
C ARG A 103 -9.67 -28.65 -25.10
N SER A 104 -11.01 -28.56 -25.14
CA SER A 104 -11.75 -27.92 -26.22
C SER A 104 -11.40 -26.44 -26.41
N ASP A 105 -10.90 -25.78 -25.37
CA ASP A 105 -10.44 -24.39 -25.36
C ASP A 105 -8.92 -24.23 -25.58
N CYS A 106 -8.20 -25.31 -25.92
CA CYS A 106 -6.75 -25.26 -26.14
C CYS A 106 -6.40 -24.36 -27.34
N PRO A 107 -5.48 -23.40 -27.20
CA PRO A 107 -5.07 -22.54 -28.31
C PRO A 107 -4.41 -23.29 -29.47
N LEU A 108 -3.91 -24.51 -29.25
CA LEU A 108 -3.37 -25.36 -30.32
C LEU A 108 -4.48 -26.00 -31.19
N VAL A 109 -5.70 -26.07 -30.67
CA VAL A 109 -6.90 -26.54 -31.37
C VAL A 109 -7.77 -25.37 -31.84
N ALA A 110 -7.63 -24.19 -31.25
CA ALA A 110 -8.27 -22.97 -31.73
C ALA A 110 -7.88 -22.70 -33.20
N GLY A 111 -8.85 -22.84 -34.10
CA GLY A 111 -8.63 -22.70 -35.55
C GLY A 111 -8.35 -24.00 -36.32
N ARG A 112 -8.47 -25.17 -35.69
CA ARG A 112 -8.41 -26.50 -36.32
C ARG A 112 -9.83 -27.07 -36.51
N PRO A 113 -10.53 -26.77 -37.62
CA PRO A 113 -11.89 -27.28 -37.85
C PRO A 113 -11.97 -28.80 -37.96
N GLU A 114 -10.85 -29.46 -38.23
CA GLU A 114 -10.71 -30.91 -38.27
C GLU A 114 -10.67 -31.57 -36.89
N ALA A 115 -10.60 -30.81 -35.80
CA ALA A 115 -10.54 -31.36 -34.45
C ALA A 115 -11.82 -32.12 -34.09
N VAL A 116 -11.66 -33.33 -33.58
CA VAL A 116 -12.75 -34.25 -33.22
C VAL A 116 -12.60 -34.69 -31.76
N GLU A 117 -13.68 -35.17 -31.15
CA GLU A 117 -13.62 -35.73 -29.79
C GLU A 117 -12.67 -36.94 -29.72
N VAL A 118 -12.00 -37.11 -28.57
CA VAL A 118 -11.03 -38.19 -28.35
C VAL A 118 -11.68 -39.58 -28.38
N GLY A 119 -12.90 -39.71 -27.83
CA GLY A 119 -13.58 -41.00 -27.68
C GLY A 119 -12.77 -41.98 -26.81
N ASP A 120 -12.71 -43.25 -27.23
CA ASP A 120 -11.96 -44.32 -26.52
C ASP A 120 -10.45 -44.38 -26.87
N ALA A 121 -9.93 -43.38 -27.59
CA ALA A 121 -8.52 -43.36 -27.97
C ALA A 121 -7.63 -43.02 -26.77
N VAL A 122 -6.63 -43.87 -26.51
CA VAL A 122 -5.61 -43.61 -25.48
C VAL A 122 -4.57 -42.64 -26.06
N LEU A 123 -4.59 -41.39 -25.59
CA LEU A 123 -3.69 -40.31 -26.00
C LEU A 123 -3.09 -39.62 -24.78
N ASP A 124 -1.84 -39.16 -24.91
CA ASP A 124 -1.19 -38.40 -23.84
C ASP A 124 -1.80 -36.99 -23.74
N PRO A 125 -1.91 -36.42 -22.52
CA PRO A 125 -2.42 -35.08 -22.36
C PRO A 125 -1.45 -34.05 -22.95
N CYS A 126 -2.01 -33.02 -23.59
CA CYS A 126 -1.21 -31.91 -24.09
C CYS A 126 -0.56 -31.15 -22.90
N PRO A 127 0.77 -30.92 -22.89
CA PRO A 127 1.45 -30.21 -21.81
C PRO A 127 0.96 -28.76 -21.61
N VAL A 128 0.43 -28.14 -22.67
CA VAL A 128 -0.15 -26.78 -22.62
C VAL A 128 -1.49 -26.77 -21.89
N CYS A 129 -2.17 -27.91 -21.81
CA CYS A 129 -3.46 -28.07 -21.17
C CYS A 129 -3.36 -28.50 -19.69
N GLU A 130 -2.16 -28.60 -19.12
CA GLU A 130 -1.99 -28.94 -17.71
C GLU A 130 -2.60 -27.87 -16.79
N PRO A 131 -3.22 -28.26 -15.66
CA PRO A 131 -3.36 -29.62 -15.14
C PRO A 131 -4.49 -30.42 -15.82
N TRP A 132 -4.25 -31.71 -16.03
CA TRP A 132 -5.27 -32.67 -16.48
C TRP A 132 -6.10 -33.16 -15.29
N PRO A 133 -7.43 -33.33 -15.41
CA PRO A 133 -8.21 -33.98 -14.35
C PRO A 133 -7.72 -35.42 -14.13
N PRO A 134 -7.78 -35.94 -12.89
CA PRO A 134 -7.32 -37.28 -12.55
C PRO A 134 -8.11 -38.40 -13.26
#